data_AF-A0A838R2S3-F1
#
_entry.id   AF-A0A838R2S3-F1
#
_cell.length_a   1.000
_cell.length_b   1.000
_cell.length_c   1.000
_cell.angle_alpha   90.00
_cell.angle_beta   90.00
_cell.angle_gamma   90.00
#
_symmetry.space_group_name_H-M   'P 1'
#
loop_
_entity.id
_entity.type
_entity.pdbx_description
1 polymer ?
#
loop_
_entity_poly.entity_id
_entity_poly.type
_entity_poly.pdbx_seq_one_letter_code
_entity_poly.pdbx_strand_id
1 'polypeptide(L)'
;MRLWHRLFGKENREALHPQRLDYLNEGLALERQGDFEAALTSYRLAFRDNPTDSRILLNMAIAFTKTGQPEEAIRHYKRALELDEALVGAHYGVAFLLLKRGDTQQAAEHLRAFLARPPKGPDADRWVRHAEATLRDIASTPARETR
;
A
#
# COMPACT_ATOMS: atom_id res chain seq x y z
N MET A 1 -29.52 -40.58 -42.04
CA MET A 1 -29.17 -40.90 -40.64
C MET A 1 -28.44 -39.72 -39.99
N ARG A 2 -29.16 -38.67 -39.57
CA ARG A 2 -28.60 -37.42 -38.99
C ARG A 2 -29.11 -37.15 -37.55
N LEU A 3 -29.58 -38.19 -36.86
CA LEU A 3 -30.19 -38.04 -35.52
C LEU A 3 -29.15 -38.14 -34.38
N TRP A 4 -28.05 -38.87 -34.58
CA TRP A 4 -27.03 -39.12 -33.55
C TRP A 4 -26.06 -37.94 -33.31
N HIS A 5 -25.91 -37.02 -34.27
CA HIS A 5 -25.07 -35.82 -34.13
C HIS A 5 -25.70 -34.70 -33.28
N ARG A 6 -26.98 -34.81 -32.89
CA ARG A 6 -27.64 -33.89 -31.93
C ARG A 6 -27.64 -34.39 -30.49
N LEU A 7 -27.28 -35.65 -30.24
CA LEU A 7 -27.26 -36.26 -28.91
C LEU A 7 -25.88 -36.32 -28.26
N PHE A 8 -24.81 -36.42 -29.05
CA PHE A 8 -23.44 -36.42 -28.54
C PHE A 8 -22.73 -35.16 -29.04
N GLY A 9 -22.85 -34.14 -28.19
CA GLY A 9 -22.45 -32.77 -28.44
C GLY A 9 -20.98 -32.63 -28.81
N LYS A 10 -20.73 -31.68 -29.71
CA LYS A 10 -19.54 -30.84 -29.56
C LYS A 10 -19.75 -30.06 -28.26
N GLU A 11 -19.32 -30.62 -27.13
CA GLU A 11 -18.89 -29.77 -26.02
C GLU A 11 -17.68 -29.01 -26.55
N ASN A 12 -17.94 -27.89 -27.23
CA ASN A 12 -17.00 -26.79 -27.22
C ASN A 12 -17.00 -26.33 -25.76
N ARG A 13 -16.24 -27.03 -24.91
CA ARG A 13 -15.70 -26.43 -23.71
C ARG A 13 -14.75 -25.38 -24.24
N GLU A 14 -15.32 -24.24 -24.66
CA GLU A 14 -14.60 -22.99 -24.58
C GLU A 14 -14.00 -23.05 -23.20
N ALA A 15 -12.67 -23.18 -23.15
CA ALA A 15 -11.96 -22.89 -21.94
C ALA A 15 -12.47 -21.50 -21.60
N LEU A 16 -13.36 -21.41 -20.61
CA LEU A 16 -13.58 -20.20 -19.86
C LEU A 16 -12.19 -19.94 -19.30
N HIS A 17 -11.34 -19.29 -20.09
CA HIS A 17 -10.18 -18.60 -19.60
C HIS A 17 -10.83 -17.68 -18.58
N PRO A 18 -10.67 -17.93 -17.27
CA PRO A 18 -11.17 -16.99 -16.30
C PRO A 18 -10.54 -15.69 -16.74
N GLN A 19 -11.36 -14.71 -17.13
CA GLN A 19 -10.84 -13.36 -17.34
C GLN A 19 -10.07 -13.09 -16.06
N ARG A 20 -8.74 -12.95 -16.18
CA ARG A 20 -7.89 -12.80 -14.99
C ARG A 20 -8.46 -11.58 -14.28
N LEU A 21 -9.15 -11.80 -13.15
CA LEU A 21 -9.77 -10.71 -12.43
C LEU A 21 -8.65 -9.75 -12.04
N ASP A 22 -8.78 -8.49 -12.46
CA ASP A 22 -7.81 -7.46 -12.12
C ASP A 22 -8.12 -6.92 -10.72
N TYR A 23 -7.78 -7.74 -9.73
CA TYR A 23 -8.03 -7.44 -8.33
C TYR A 23 -7.30 -6.18 -7.86
N LEU A 24 -6.19 -5.80 -8.52
CA LEU A 24 -5.50 -4.55 -8.20
C LEU A 24 -6.36 -3.34 -8.60
N ASN A 25 -6.88 -3.32 -9.83
CA ASN A 25 -7.73 -2.23 -10.29
C ASN A 25 -9.07 -2.19 -9.55
N GLU A 26 -9.63 -3.34 -9.17
CA GLU A 26 -10.80 -3.40 -8.30
C GLU A 26 -10.51 -2.79 -6.92
N GLY A 27 -9.41 -3.19 -6.26
CA GLY A 27 -9.02 -2.64 -4.97
C GLY A 27 -8.80 -1.13 -5.02
N LEU A 28 -8.13 -0.63 -6.06
CA LEU A 28 -7.94 0.81 -6.29
C LEU A 28 -9.27 1.55 -6.53
N ALA A 29 -10.26 0.90 -7.13
CA ALA A 29 -11.59 1.49 -7.32
C ALA A 29 -12.37 1.57 -6.01
N LEU A 30 -12.33 0.51 -5.20
CA LEU A 30 -12.95 0.47 -3.86
C LEU A 30 -12.30 1.49 -2.91
N GLU A 31 -10.98 1.63 -2.95
CA GLU A 31 -10.26 2.64 -2.16
C GLU A 31 -10.70 4.07 -2.50
N ARG A 32 -10.89 4.38 -3.79
CA ARG A 32 -11.41 5.69 -4.22
C ARG A 32 -12.84 5.94 -3.77
N GLN A 33 -13.62 4.89 -3.52
CA GLN A 33 -14.97 4.98 -2.96
C GLN A 33 -14.95 5.05 -1.42
N GLY A 34 -13.78 4.86 -0.79
CA GLY A 34 -13.62 4.83 0.66
C GLY A 34 -13.94 3.47 1.29
N ASP A 35 -14.21 2.43 0.49
CA ASP A 35 -14.44 1.08 0.99
C ASP A 35 -13.12 0.33 1.17
N PHE A 36 -12.40 0.69 2.22
CA PHE A 36 -11.06 0.17 2.50
C PHE A 36 -11.05 -1.31 2.90
N GLU A 37 -12.13 -1.82 3.50
CA GLU A 37 -12.23 -3.24 3.89
C GLU A 37 -12.44 -4.13 2.66
N ALA A 38 -13.31 -3.72 1.72
CA ALA A 38 -13.44 -4.41 0.44
C ALA A 38 -12.14 -4.29 -0.37
N ALA A 39 -11.51 -3.11 -0.39
CA ALA A 39 -10.23 -2.91 -1.06
C ALA A 39 -9.14 -3.85 -0.53
N LEU A 40 -9.04 -4.06 0.80
CA LEU A 40 -8.12 -5.02 1.41
C LEU A 40 -8.36 -6.45 0.91
N THR A 41 -9.62 -6.83 0.67
CA THR A 41 -9.95 -8.15 0.12
C THR A 41 -9.41 -8.31 -1.30
N SER A 42 -9.67 -7.33 -2.18
CA SER A 42 -9.13 -7.35 -3.54
C SER A 42 -7.60 -7.26 -3.55
N TYR A 43 -6.98 -6.43 -2.71
CA TYR A 43 -5.51 -6.36 -2.61
C TYR A 43 -4.88 -7.67 -2.14
N ARG A 44 -5.50 -8.41 -1.21
CA ARG A 44 -5.02 -9.75 -0.82
C ARG A 44 -5.05 -10.73 -1.99
N LEU A 45 -6.09 -10.68 -2.81
CA LEU A 45 -6.19 -11.51 -4.03
C LEU A 45 -5.14 -11.10 -5.07
N ALA A 46 -4.95 -9.80 -5.28
CA ALA A 46 -3.90 -9.28 -6.16
C ALA A 46 -2.49 -9.69 -5.70
N PHE A 47 -2.24 -9.64 -4.39
CA PHE A 47 -0.96 -10.04 -3.80
C PHE A 47 -0.71 -11.54 -3.93
N ARG A 48 -1.75 -12.38 -3.83
CA ARG A 48 -1.62 -13.83 -4.07
C ARG A 48 -1.14 -14.12 -5.49
N ASP A 49 -1.59 -13.32 -6.47
CA ASP A 49 -1.23 -13.49 -7.88
C ASP A 49 0.16 -12.88 -8.19
N ASN A 50 0.58 -11.84 -7.45
CA ASN A 50 1.91 -11.23 -7.57
C ASN A 50 2.52 -10.87 -6.19
N PRO A 51 3.14 -11.84 -5.50
CA PRO A 51 3.60 -11.66 -4.11
C PRO A 51 4.85 -10.80 -3.95
N THR A 52 5.45 -10.34 -5.05
CA THR A 52 6.64 -9.48 -5.05
C THR A 52 6.36 -8.05 -5.47
N ASP A 53 5.10 -7.68 -5.76
CA ASP A 53 4.74 -6.30 -6.07
C ASP A 53 4.61 -5.48 -4.78
N SER A 54 5.66 -4.70 -4.48
CA SER A 54 5.73 -3.81 -3.32
C SER A 54 4.59 -2.77 -3.29
N ARG A 55 4.02 -2.41 -4.46
CA ARG A 55 2.93 -1.43 -4.55
C ARG A 55 1.62 -1.99 -4.01
N ILE A 56 1.38 -3.29 -4.14
CA ILE A 56 0.20 -3.93 -3.55
C ILE A 56 0.28 -3.86 -2.02
N LEU A 57 1.46 -4.17 -1.46
CA LEU A 57 1.70 -4.05 -0.02
C LEU A 57 1.56 -2.61 0.47
N LEU A 58 2.03 -1.63 -0.31
CA LEU A 58 1.84 -0.22 -0.02
C LEU A 58 0.35 0.13 0.07
N ASN A 59 -0.47 -0.29 -0.90
CA ASN A 59 -1.90 -0.02 -0.90
C ASN A 59 -2.62 -0.71 0.26
N MET A 60 -2.24 -1.95 0.60
CA MET A 60 -2.74 -2.63 1.79
C MET A 60 -2.41 -1.84 3.07
N ALA A 61 -1.18 -1.34 3.19
CA ALA A 61 -0.75 -0.56 4.34
C ALA A 61 -1.52 0.78 4.47
N ILE A 62 -1.81 1.43 3.34
CA ILE A 62 -2.68 2.62 3.30
C ILE A 62 -4.09 2.26 3.77
N ALA A 63 -4.68 1.17 3.27
CA ALA A 63 -6.00 0.73 3.67
C ALA A 63 -6.07 0.40 5.18
N PHE A 64 -5.08 -0.33 5.73
CA PHE A 64 -4.97 -0.58 7.17
C PHE A 64 -4.84 0.72 7.99
N THR A 65 -4.12 1.71 7.47
CA THR A 65 -4.03 3.04 8.12
C THR A 65 -5.40 3.70 8.21
N LYS A 66 -6.21 3.58 7.14
CA LYS A 66 -7.55 4.18 7.04
C LYS A 66 -8.59 3.45 7.88
N THR A 67 -8.44 2.15 8.09
CA THR A 67 -9.33 1.33 8.94
C THR A 67 -8.89 1.27 10.40
N GLY A 68 -7.88 2.06 10.80
CA GLY A 68 -7.47 2.17 12.21
C GLY A 68 -6.67 0.98 12.72
N GLN A 69 -5.93 0.28 11.85
CA GLN A 69 -5.08 -0.87 12.17
C GLN A 69 -3.59 -0.49 11.98
N PRO A 70 -3.02 0.40 12.82
CA PRO A 70 -1.70 0.97 12.59
C PRO A 70 -0.56 -0.06 12.67
N GLU A 71 -0.70 -1.10 13.50
CA GLU A 71 0.30 -2.17 13.59
C GLU A 71 0.35 -3.01 12.31
N GLU A 72 -0.79 -3.31 11.70
CA GLU A 72 -0.84 -3.97 10.39
C GLU A 72 -0.21 -3.09 9.31
N ALA A 73 -0.56 -1.80 9.30
CA ALA A 73 -0.04 -0.85 8.34
C ALA A 73 1.50 -0.77 8.39
N ILE A 74 2.09 -0.62 9.59
CA ILE A 74 3.56 -0.57 9.74
C ILE A 74 4.19 -1.86 9.20
N ARG A 75 3.63 -3.04 9.49
CA ARG A 75 4.19 -4.31 8.99
C ARG A 75 4.16 -4.38 7.47
N HIS A 76 3.06 -3.97 6.84
CA HIS A 76 2.94 -4.00 5.37
C HIS A 76 3.82 -2.95 4.70
N TYR A 77 3.94 -1.74 5.25
CA TYR A 77 4.89 -0.75 4.74
C TYR A 77 6.34 -1.25 4.86
N LYS A 78 6.73 -1.83 5.99
CA LYS A 78 8.08 -2.40 6.16
C LYS A 78 8.35 -3.52 5.18
N ARG A 79 7.38 -4.42 4.98
CA ARG A 79 7.50 -5.49 3.99
C ARG A 79 7.59 -4.94 2.56
N ALA A 80 6.89 -3.85 2.25
CA ALA A 80 7.03 -3.17 0.96
C ALA A 80 8.45 -2.60 0.77
N LEU A 81 9.02 -2.00 1.83
CA LEU A 81 10.39 -1.48 1.83
C LEU A 81 11.47 -2.57 1.75
N GLU A 82 11.19 -3.79 2.24
CA GLU A 82 12.07 -4.94 2.04
C GLU A 82 12.13 -5.40 0.57
N LEU A 83 11.06 -5.17 -0.20
CA LEU A 83 11.00 -5.49 -1.63
C LEU A 83 11.50 -4.34 -2.51
N ASP A 84 11.23 -3.10 -2.10
CA ASP A 84 11.64 -1.87 -2.78
C ASP A 84 11.98 -0.79 -1.75
N GLU A 85 13.26 -0.67 -1.42
CA GLU A 85 13.78 0.33 -0.48
C GLU A 85 13.53 1.78 -0.94
N ALA A 86 13.27 1.98 -2.24
CA ALA A 86 13.06 3.29 -2.83
C ALA A 86 11.61 3.75 -2.75
N LEU A 87 10.71 2.95 -2.17
CA LEU A 87 9.28 3.21 -2.17
C LEU A 87 8.92 4.37 -1.23
N VAL A 88 9.04 5.58 -1.77
CA VAL A 88 8.86 6.88 -1.09
C VAL A 88 7.57 6.95 -0.27
N GLY A 89 6.45 6.45 -0.82
CA GLY A 89 5.17 6.42 -0.13
C GLY A 89 5.19 5.58 1.15
N ALA A 90 5.94 4.47 1.16
CA ALA A 90 6.06 3.62 2.33
C ALA A 90 6.88 4.28 3.45
N HIS A 91 7.97 4.97 3.11
CA HIS A 91 8.71 5.77 4.09
C HIS A 91 7.84 6.84 4.76
N TYR A 92 7.04 7.58 3.98
CA TYR A 92 6.12 8.56 4.56
C TYR A 92 5.06 7.92 5.44
N GLY A 93 4.48 6.80 5.02
CA GLY A 93 3.48 6.05 5.78
C GLY A 93 4.00 5.55 7.13
N VAL A 94 5.21 4.97 7.16
CA VAL A 94 5.85 4.54 8.41
C VAL A 94 6.14 5.73 9.31
N ALA A 95 6.74 6.80 8.76
CA ALA A 95 7.02 8.01 9.55
C ALA A 95 5.76 8.58 10.20
N PHE A 96 4.66 8.70 9.44
CA PHE A 96 3.39 9.19 9.95
C PHE A 96 2.85 8.37 11.13
N LEU A 97 2.93 7.04 11.05
CA LEU A 97 2.46 6.15 12.12
C LEU A 97 3.41 6.16 13.34
N LEU A 98 4.72 6.26 13.12
CA LEU A 98 5.70 6.39 14.20
C LEU A 98 5.54 7.71 14.97
N LEU A 99 5.26 8.81 14.27
CA LEU A 99 4.96 10.10 14.91
C LEU A 99 3.72 10.01 15.81
N LYS A 100 2.66 9.32 15.36
CA LYS A 100 1.47 9.07 16.18
C LYS A 100 1.78 8.24 17.43
N ARG A 101 2.77 7.34 17.36
CA ARG A 101 3.23 6.53 18.50
C ARG A 101 4.19 7.29 19.43
N GLY A 102 4.71 8.44 18.99
CA GLY A 102 5.71 9.22 19.72
C GLY A 102 7.17 8.83 19.42
N ASP A 103 7.41 7.95 18.45
CA ASP A 103 8.75 7.46 18.09
C ASP A 103 9.44 8.41 17.10
N THR A 104 9.72 9.61 17.57
CA THR A 104 10.21 10.72 16.75
C THR A 104 11.55 10.43 16.07
N GLN A 105 12.46 9.70 16.73
CA GLN A 105 13.78 9.37 16.16
C GLN A 105 13.67 8.46 14.93
N GLN A 106 12.96 7.34 15.05
CA GLN A 106 12.72 6.43 13.92
C GLN A 106 11.88 7.10 12.82
N ALA A 107 10.91 7.95 13.20
CA ALA A 107 10.16 8.72 12.21
C ALA A 107 11.08 9.66 11.40
N ALA A 108 12.04 10.32 12.05
CA ALA A 108 12.98 11.22 11.39
C ALA A 108 13.84 10.50 10.34
N GLU A 109 14.28 9.27 10.60
CA GLU A 109 15.00 8.45 9.62
C GLU A 109 14.18 8.23 8.35
N HIS A 110 12.92 7.82 8.49
CA HIS A 110 12.02 7.61 7.37
C HIS A 110 11.64 8.91 6.64
N LEU A 111 11.48 10.03 7.35
CA LEU A 111 11.25 11.34 6.72
C LEU A 111 12.45 11.80 5.88
N ARG A 112 13.69 11.55 6.34
CA ARG A 112 14.90 11.84 5.55
C ARG A 112 14.95 10.97 4.29
N ALA A 113 14.62 9.68 4.40
CA ALA A 113 14.55 8.80 3.24
C ALA A 113 13.47 9.24 2.23
N PHE A 114 12.30 9.68 2.71
CA PHE A 114 11.25 10.29 1.90
C PHE A 114 11.74 11.54 1.15
N LEU A 115 12.43 12.45 1.84
CA LEU A 115 12.94 13.69 1.24
C LEU A 115 14.14 13.48 0.32
N ALA A 116 14.89 12.39 0.47
CA ALA A 116 15.98 12.05 -0.47
C ALA A 116 15.45 11.73 -1.87
N ARG A 117 14.19 11.26 -1.97
CA ARG A 117 13.51 10.95 -3.24
C ARG A 117 12.08 11.48 -3.20
N PRO A 118 11.86 12.80 -3.27
CA PRO A 118 10.53 13.36 -3.10
C PRO A 118 9.53 12.82 -4.15
N PRO A 119 8.26 12.60 -3.77
CA PRO A 119 7.23 12.23 -4.73
C PRO A 119 7.02 13.38 -5.73
N LYS A 120 6.48 13.06 -6.91
CA LYS A 120 6.11 14.05 -7.92
C LYS A 120 4.59 14.14 -8.01
N GLY A 121 4.05 15.31 -8.31
CA GLY A 121 2.62 15.52 -8.53
C GLY A 121 2.03 16.64 -7.69
N PRO A 122 0.74 16.98 -7.90
CA PRO A 122 0.10 18.15 -7.29
C PRO A 122 0.06 18.11 -5.76
N ASP A 123 -0.01 16.91 -5.17
CA ASP A 123 -0.06 16.74 -3.71
C ASP A 123 1.32 16.57 -3.05
N ALA A 124 2.38 16.42 -3.86
CA ALA A 124 3.72 16.16 -3.36
C ALA A 124 4.23 17.28 -2.44
N ASP A 125 4.01 18.54 -2.84
CA ASP A 125 4.40 19.74 -2.12
C ASP A 125 3.89 19.76 -0.68
N ARG A 126 2.67 19.28 -0.44
CA ARG A 126 2.09 19.22 0.90
C ARG A 126 2.84 18.23 1.77
N TRP A 127 3.16 17.05 1.25
CA TRP A 127 3.88 16.00 1.99
C TRP A 127 5.34 16.39 2.24
N VAL A 128 5.99 17.02 1.27
CA VAL A 128 7.36 17.57 1.41
C VAL A 128 7.41 18.63 2.50
N ARG A 129 6.54 19.65 2.45
CA ARG A 129 6.49 20.68 3.50
C ARG A 129 6.22 20.09 4.89
N HIS A 130 5.32 19.11 4.99
CA HIS A 130 5.05 18.43 6.26
C HIS A 130 6.30 17.71 6.79
N ALA A 131 7.01 16.96 5.93
CA ALA A 131 8.22 16.25 6.32
C ALA A 131 9.33 17.22 6.79
N GLU A 132 9.56 18.30 6.05
CA GLU A 132 10.57 19.32 6.39
C GLU A 132 10.25 20.03 7.71
N ALA A 133 9.00 20.44 7.91
CA ALA A 133 8.55 21.08 9.15
C ALA A 133 8.72 20.12 10.34
N THR A 134 8.30 18.87 10.18
CA THR A 134 8.40 17.86 11.24
C THR A 134 9.86 17.59 11.63
N LEU A 135 10.77 17.49 10.66
CA LEU A 135 12.20 17.30 10.95
C LEU A 135 12.81 18.50 11.69
N ARG A 136 12.39 19.72 11.35
CA ARG A 136 12.80 20.93 12.06
C ARG A 136 12.30 20.92 13.51
N ASP A 137 11.05 20.55 13.73
CA ASP A 137 10.44 20.48 15.06
C ASP A 137 11.14 19.44 15.94
N ILE A 138 11.40 18.24 15.38
CA ILE A 138 12.16 17.18 16.05
C ILE A 138 13.56 17.67 16.44
N ALA A 139 14.26 18.36 15.53
CA ALA A 139 15.60 18.88 15.79
C ALA A 139 15.61 20.02 16.84
N SER A 140 14.54 20.79 16.92
CA SER A 140 14.39 21.89 17.89
C SER A 140 13.94 21.45 19.28
N THR A 141 13.47 20.20 19.42
CA THR A 141 13.05 19.65 20.71
C THR A 141 14.28 19.14 21.45
N PRO A 142 14.69 19.77 22.59
CA PRO A 142 15.82 19.27 23.36
C PRO A 142 15.53 17.84 23.80
N ALA A 143 16.51 16.94 23.60
CA ALA A 143 16.43 15.57 24.10
C ALA A 143 16.10 15.66 25.59
N ARG A 144 14.97 15.10 26.02
CA ARG A 144 14.68 14.98 27.44
C ARG A 144 15.82 14.15 28.02
N GLU A 145 16.68 14.80 28.80
CA GLU A 145 17.66 14.13 29.63
C GLU A 145 16.88 13.14 30.51
N THR A 146 16.97 11.85 30.17
CA THR A 146 16.54 10.78 31.06
C THR A 146 17.45 10.83 32.27
N ARG A 147 16.89 11.34 33.37
CA ARG A 147 17.51 11.41 34.68
C ARG A 147 17.65 10.02 35.29
#